data_AF-A0A958WQ43-F1
#
_entry.id   AF-A0A958WQ43-F1
#
_cell.length_a   1.000
_cell.length_b   1.000
_cell.length_c   1.000
_cell.angle_alpha   90.00
_cell.angle_beta   90.00
_cell.angle_gamma   90.00
#
_symmetry.space_group_name_H-M   'P 1'
#
loop_
_entity.id
_entity.type
_entity.pdbx_description
1 polymer ?
#
loop_
_entity_poly.entity_id
_entity_poly.type
_entity_poly.pdbx_seq_one_letter_code
_entity_poly.pdbx_strand_id
1 'polypeptide(L)'
;MKTFLSGKFRRPYLGCFQKEHFQLCRFKNSVGVLASAWLLSIAPFAIGCQNKGPASQPAAPPTQQAVPPAKADPANFLPNSELEALLSDPAGQAGGLSAEVFSPKATYRWTLDEAGRTNLRFAGIIQHGPPGRTLRFNVLVFNNKDGATPLLTLPFTVAINPDGKAGYEVSQRAGLPQGLYYFKIENGEKKEMVAAGKFKITD
;
A
#
# COMPACT_ATOMS: atom_id res chain seq x y z
N MET A 1 28.87 -49.19 -24.49
CA MET A 1 30.03 -48.28 -24.72
C MET A 1 29.54 -47.03 -25.43
N LYS A 2 29.47 -45.90 -24.72
CA LYS A 2 29.21 -44.57 -25.33
C LYS A 2 30.23 -43.59 -24.75
N THR A 3 30.99 -43.01 -25.65
CA THR A 3 32.21 -42.25 -25.44
C THR A 3 31.90 -40.82 -25.01
N PHE A 4 32.55 -40.38 -23.93
CA PHE A 4 32.72 -38.99 -23.51
C PHE A 4 33.79 -38.32 -24.40
N LEU A 5 33.56 -37.07 -24.84
CA LEU A 5 34.57 -36.06 -25.22
C LEU A 5 33.86 -34.68 -25.14
N SER A 6 34.18 -33.84 -24.14
CA SER A 6 35.10 -32.68 -24.25
C SER A 6 34.69 -31.72 -25.38
N GLY A 7 34.25 -30.48 -25.16
CA GLY A 7 34.78 -29.45 -24.28
C GLY A 7 35.13 -28.24 -25.16
N LYS A 8 34.58 -27.05 -24.88
CA LYS A 8 35.12 -25.78 -25.39
C LYS A 8 34.68 -24.60 -24.53
N PHE A 9 35.59 -24.26 -23.63
CA PHE A 9 35.71 -23.00 -22.90
C PHE A 9 36.10 -21.89 -23.90
N ARG A 10 35.34 -20.78 -23.95
CA ARG A 10 35.82 -19.50 -24.50
C ARG A 10 35.37 -18.34 -23.59
N ARG A 11 36.26 -17.35 -23.53
CA ARG A 11 36.55 -16.40 -22.46
C ARG A 11 35.53 -15.24 -22.34
N PRO A 12 35.55 -14.52 -21.19
CA PRO A 12 34.71 -13.35 -20.96
C PRO A 12 35.17 -12.15 -21.81
N TYR A 13 34.20 -11.40 -22.32
CA TYR A 13 34.44 -10.06 -22.86
C TYR A 13 34.45 -9.07 -21.69
N LEU A 14 35.63 -8.49 -21.43
CA LEU A 14 35.78 -7.18 -20.82
C LEU A 14 35.22 -6.15 -21.81
N GLY A 15 34.14 -5.46 -21.42
CA GLY A 15 33.62 -4.27 -22.09
C GLY A 15 33.83 -3.06 -21.20
N CYS A 16 34.43 -2.03 -21.77
CA CYS A 16 35.03 -0.88 -21.10
C CYS A 16 34.10 -0.07 -20.18
N PHE A 17 34.65 0.32 -19.03
CA PHE A 17 34.23 1.47 -18.24
C PHE A 17 34.34 2.74 -19.11
N GLN A 18 33.22 3.39 -19.41
CA GLN A 18 33.21 4.76 -19.91
C GLN A 18 32.68 5.66 -18.79
N LYS A 19 33.61 6.43 -18.23
CA LYS A 19 33.46 7.51 -17.25
C LYS A 19 33.00 8.77 -18.01
N GLU A 20 32.26 9.65 -17.32
CA GLU A 20 31.84 11.00 -17.78
C GLU A 20 30.61 10.94 -18.72
N HIS A 21 29.43 11.47 -18.39
CA HIS A 21 29.13 12.87 -18.09
C HIS A 21 27.96 12.97 -17.09
N PHE A 22 28.21 13.65 -15.96
CA PHE A 22 27.17 14.16 -15.08
C PHE A 22 26.61 15.45 -15.72
N GLN A 23 25.50 15.36 -16.45
CA GLN A 23 24.74 16.54 -16.88
C GLN A 23 23.82 16.95 -15.72
N LEU A 24 24.31 17.91 -14.91
CA LEU A 24 23.48 18.69 -14.00
C LEU A 24 22.51 19.52 -14.85
N CYS A 25 21.25 19.10 -14.91
CA CYS A 25 20.16 19.98 -15.34
C CYS A 25 19.97 21.08 -14.29
N ARG A 26 20.66 22.21 -14.47
CA ARG A 26 20.34 23.47 -13.80
C ARG A 26 18.96 23.93 -14.28
N PHE A 27 17.94 23.78 -13.43
CA PHE A 27 16.73 24.57 -13.56
C PHE A 27 17.05 26.02 -13.24
N LYS A 28 17.18 26.83 -14.29
CA LYS A 28 17.25 28.29 -14.24
C LYS A 28 15.94 28.78 -14.85
N ASN A 29 14.98 29.15 -14.00
CA ASN A 29 13.83 30.00 -14.35
C ASN A 29 13.30 30.55 -13.02
N SER A 30 13.62 31.79 -12.66
CA SER A 30 13.09 33.05 -13.20
C SER A 30 12.22 33.64 -12.11
N VAL A 31 12.85 34.55 -11.37
CA VAL A 31 12.29 35.37 -10.31
C VAL A 31 11.26 36.30 -10.95
N GLY A 32 9.98 36.03 -10.72
CA GLY A 32 8.87 36.94 -11.05
C GLY A 32 8.28 37.49 -9.76
N VAL A 33 8.88 38.55 -9.23
CA VAL A 33 8.29 39.35 -8.16
C VAL A 33 7.21 40.23 -8.79
N LEU A 34 5.95 39.94 -8.51
CA LEU A 34 4.86 40.90 -8.67
C LEU A 34 4.32 41.23 -7.29
N ALA A 35 4.79 42.36 -6.78
CA ALA A 35 4.22 43.04 -5.64
C ALA A 35 2.88 43.66 -6.05
N SER A 36 1.79 43.17 -5.47
CA SER A 36 0.48 43.83 -5.53
C SER A 36 0.08 44.18 -4.10
N ALA A 37 0.43 45.39 -3.69
CA ALA A 37 -0.03 46.01 -2.47
C ALA A 37 -1.51 46.34 -2.60
N TRP A 38 -2.36 45.64 -1.85
CA TRP A 38 -3.73 46.07 -1.57
C TRP A 38 -3.77 46.66 -0.16
N LEU A 39 -3.70 47.98 -0.11
CA LEU A 39 -4.18 48.80 0.99
C LEU A 39 -5.71 48.68 1.04
N LEU A 40 -6.26 48.06 2.09
CA LEU A 40 -7.66 48.30 2.46
C LEU A 40 -7.74 48.77 3.91
N SER A 41 -8.43 49.91 4.03
CA SER A 41 -8.67 50.72 5.21
C SER A 41 -9.16 49.95 6.42
N ILE A 42 -8.52 50.23 7.56
CA ILE A 42 -9.01 49.89 8.89
C ILE A 42 -9.97 51.02 9.29
N ALA A 43 -11.27 50.73 9.34
CA ALA A 43 -12.27 51.62 9.93
C ALA A 43 -12.34 51.38 11.46
N PRO A 44 -12.38 52.43 12.30
CA PRO A 44 -12.57 52.27 13.74
C PRO A 44 -14.04 51.97 14.04
N PHE A 45 -14.35 50.72 14.38
CA PHE A 45 -15.65 50.37 14.94
C PHE A 45 -15.71 50.84 16.40
N ALA A 46 -16.69 51.70 16.67
CA ALA A 46 -17.03 52.16 18.01
C ALA A 46 -17.44 50.97 18.89
N ILE A 47 -16.79 50.84 20.05
CA ILE A 47 -17.10 49.87 21.09
C ILE A 47 -18.37 50.34 21.79
N GLY A 48 -19.52 49.83 21.35
CA GLY A 48 -20.77 49.93 22.09
C GLY A 48 -20.77 48.91 23.23
N CYS A 49 -20.71 49.38 24.47
CA CYS A 49 -20.97 48.57 25.66
C CYS A 49 -22.46 48.15 25.69
N GLN A 50 -22.78 47.00 25.10
CA GLN A 50 -24.05 46.32 25.38
C GLN A 50 -23.90 45.46 26.63
N ASN A 51 -24.67 45.82 27.66
CA ASN A 51 -24.92 45.01 28.85
C ASN A 51 -25.43 43.62 28.43
N LYS A 52 -24.54 42.62 28.47
CA LYS A 52 -24.89 41.22 28.27
C LYS A 52 -25.44 40.71 29.61
N GLY A 53 -26.75 40.52 29.68
CA GLY A 53 -27.39 39.82 30.79
C GLY A 53 -26.78 38.43 31.02
N PRO A 54 -27.04 37.79 32.17
CA PRO A 54 -26.43 36.52 32.54
C PRO A 54 -26.61 35.52 31.41
N ALA A 55 -25.49 35.13 30.80
CA ALA A 55 -25.47 34.18 29.71
C ALA A 55 -26.00 32.85 30.24
N SER A 56 -27.20 32.47 29.80
CA SER A 56 -27.71 31.12 29.91
C SER A 56 -26.63 30.18 29.37
N GLN A 57 -26.08 29.35 30.26
CA GLN A 57 -25.11 28.31 29.90
C GLN A 57 -25.62 27.56 28.67
N PRO A 58 -24.81 27.40 27.61
CA PRO A 58 -25.12 26.46 26.55
C PRO A 58 -25.32 25.11 27.22
N ALA A 59 -26.52 24.53 27.06
CA ALA A 59 -26.78 23.16 27.49
C ALA A 59 -25.65 22.28 26.94
N ALA A 60 -25.00 21.52 27.83
CA ALA A 60 -23.95 20.61 27.43
C ALA A 60 -24.45 19.77 26.25
N PRO A 61 -23.66 19.61 25.17
CA PRO A 61 -24.06 18.76 24.06
C PRO A 61 -24.45 17.39 24.62
N PRO A 62 -25.55 16.78 24.14
CA PRO A 62 -25.98 15.49 24.63
C PRO A 62 -24.78 14.55 24.57
N THR A 63 -24.42 14.00 25.73
CA THR A 63 -23.35 13.03 25.87
C THR A 63 -23.64 11.93 24.86
N GLN A 64 -22.93 11.93 23.72
CA GLN A 64 -23.03 10.85 22.75
C GLN A 64 -22.63 9.60 23.51
N GLN A 65 -23.63 8.82 23.88
CA GLN A 65 -23.47 7.57 24.56
C GLN A 65 -22.59 6.74 23.64
N ALA A 66 -21.33 6.54 24.04
CA ALA A 66 -20.40 5.73 23.28
C ALA A 66 -21.05 4.35 23.13
N VAL A 67 -21.57 4.07 21.94
CA VAL A 67 -22.14 2.77 21.64
C VAL A 67 -20.98 1.79 21.86
N PRO A 68 -21.10 0.84 22.80
CA PRO A 68 -20.03 -0.10 23.04
C PRO A 68 -19.71 -0.76 21.70
N PRO A 69 -18.41 -0.88 21.32
CA PRO A 69 -18.04 -1.50 20.05
C PRO A 69 -18.74 -2.85 19.98
N ALA A 70 -19.59 -3.03 18.95
CA ALA A 70 -20.32 -4.26 18.79
C ALA A 70 -19.31 -5.41 18.79
N LYS A 71 -19.46 -6.37 19.71
CA LYS A 71 -18.57 -7.53 19.77
C LYS A 71 -18.50 -8.16 18.39
N ALA A 72 -17.30 -8.31 17.84
CA ALA A 72 -17.12 -8.93 16.54
C ALA A 72 -17.64 -10.37 16.53
N ASP A 73 -18.29 -10.76 15.43
CA ASP A 73 -18.79 -12.12 15.22
C ASP A 73 -17.62 -13.11 15.12
N PRO A 74 -17.51 -14.11 16.02
CA PRO A 74 -16.47 -15.13 15.96
C PRO A 74 -16.39 -15.86 14.63
N ALA A 75 -17.51 -15.99 13.89
CA ALA A 75 -17.53 -16.66 12.59
C ALA A 75 -16.69 -15.93 11.54
N ASN A 76 -16.45 -14.63 11.68
CA ASN A 76 -15.60 -13.85 10.78
C ASN A 76 -14.09 -14.11 10.98
N PHE A 77 -13.72 -14.90 11.99
CA PHE A 77 -12.33 -15.23 12.29
C PHE A 77 -11.96 -16.69 12.02
N LEU A 78 -12.92 -17.50 11.57
CA LEU A 78 -12.66 -18.90 11.22
C LEU A 78 -11.80 -18.99 9.96
N PRO A 79 -10.72 -19.80 9.95
CA PRO A 79 -9.90 -19.99 8.76
C PRO A 79 -10.69 -20.59 7.59
N ASN A 80 -10.35 -20.18 6.37
CA ASN A 80 -10.89 -20.75 5.15
C ASN A 80 -9.96 -21.85 4.61
N SER A 81 -10.41 -23.09 4.51
CA SER A 81 -9.54 -24.22 4.11
C SER A 81 -8.91 -24.05 2.74
N GLU A 82 -9.61 -23.46 1.77
CA GLU A 82 -9.09 -23.26 0.41
C GLU A 82 -7.99 -22.19 0.39
N LEU A 83 -8.22 -21.07 1.08
CA LEU A 83 -7.23 -20.00 1.18
C LEU A 83 -6.03 -20.41 2.04
N GLU A 84 -6.22 -21.21 3.09
CA GLU A 84 -5.12 -21.76 3.88
C GLU A 84 -4.26 -22.75 3.09
N ALA A 85 -4.86 -23.54 2.19
CA ALA A 85 -4.11 -24.41 1.29
C ALA A 85 -3.18 -23.58 0.37
N LEU A 86 -3.66 -22.44 -0.14
CA LEU A 86 -2.87 -21.53 -0.98
C LEU A 86 -1.69 -20.89 -0.24
N LEU A 87 -1.80 -20.68 1.08
CA LEU A 87 -0.68 -20.19 1.89
C LEU A 87 0.37 -21.27 2.16
N SER A 88 -0.03 -22.54 2.10
CA SER A 88 0.82 -23.69 2.40
C SER A 88 1.54 -24.25 1.18
N ASP A 89 1.10 -23.87 -0.02
CA ASP A 89 1.68 -24.33 -1.28
C ASP A 89 2.66 -23.31 -1.89
N PRO A 90 3.98 -23.48 -1.71
CA PRO A 90 4.97 -22.62 -2.34
C PRO A 90 5.05 -22.83 -3.86
N ALA A 91 4.53 -23.94 -4.42
CA ALA A 91 4.61 -24.24 -5.84
C ALA A 91 3.72 -23.34 -6.71
N GLY A 92 2.72 -22.68 -6.10
CA GLY A 92 1.88 -21.69 -6.76
C GLY A 92 2.56 -20.32 -6.97
N GLN A 93 3.77 -20.10 -6.42
CA GLN A 93 4.52 -18.87 -6.63
C GLN A 93 5.24 -18.92 -7.97
N ALA A 94 4.97 -17.95 -8.84
CA ALA A 94 5.56 -17.86 -10.17
C ALA A 94 7.08 -18.07 -10.13
N GLY A 95 7.56 -19.17 -10.74
CA GLY A 95 8.96 -19.59 -10.74
C GLY A 95 9.89 -18.51 -11.32
N GLY A 96 10.36 -17.63 -10.44
CA GLY A 96 11.18 -16.46 -10.78
C GLY A 96 10.78 -15.21 -10.00
N LEU A 97 9.48 -14.91 -9.86
CA LEU A 97 9.01 -13.71 -9.16
C LEU A 97 8.82 -14.00 -7.67
N SER A 98 9.75 -13.53 -6.84
CA SER A 98 9.57 -13.50 -5.39
C SER A 98 9.09 -12.11 -4.96
N ALA A 99 8.04 -12.06 -4.15
CA ALA A 99 7.59 -10.85 -3.47
C ALA A 99 7.65 -11.05 -1.96
N GLU A 100 8.44 -10.22 -1.28
CA GLU A 100 8.44 -10.15 0.18
C GLU A 100 7.44 -9.09 0.63
N VAL A 101 6.54 -9.43 1.54
CA VAL A 101 5.49 -8.54 2.05
C VAL A 101 5.81 -8.18 3.49
N PHE A 102 6.06 -6.90 3.76
CA PHE A 102 6.35 -6.39 5.11
C PHE A 102 5.10 -5.98 5.89
N SER A 103 4.00 -5.72 5.20
CA SER A 103 2.71 -5.34 5.79
C SER A 103 1.56 -5.82 4.88
N PRO A 104 0.43 -6.29 5.44
CA PRO A 104 0.22 -6.58 6.85
C PRO A 104 1.09 -7.75 7.35
N LYS A 105 1.87 -7.54 8.41
CA LYS A 105 2.37 -8.66 9.22
C LYS A 105 1.22 -9.22 10.05
N ALA A 106 1.27 -10.51 10.36
CA ALA A 106 0.25 -11.21 11.15
C ALA A 106 -0.04 -10.57 12.53
N THR A 107 0.80 -9.65 13.00
CA THR A 107 0.72 -8.98 14.31
C THR A 107 0.38 -7.48 14.25
N TYR A 108 0.18 -6.89 13.07
CA TYR A 108 -0.16 -5.47 12.99
C TYR A 108 -1.63 -5.24 13.36
N ARG A 109 -1.87 -4.40 14.38
CA ARG A 109 -3.20 -3.89 14.69
C ARG A 109 -3.53 -2.77 13.71
N TRP A 110 -4.62 -2.92 12.99
CA TRP A 110 -5.15 -1.88 12.12
C TRP A 110 -6.03 -0.94 12.95
N THR A 111 -5.73 0.35 12.95
CA THR A 111 -6.60 1.35 13.57
C THR A 111 -7.73 1.73 12.61
N LEU A 112 -8.95 1.74 13.13
CA LEU A 112 -10.10 2.30 12.43
C LEU A 112 -9.99 3.82 12.42
N ASP A 113 -10.35 4.45 11.31
CA ASP A 113 -10.55 5.90 11.27
C ASP A 113 -11.88 6.29 11.93
N GLU A 114 -12.13 7.59 12.07
CA GLU A 114 -13.36 8.14 12.69
C GLU A 114 -14.65 7.67 11.99
N ALA A 115 -14.55 7.23 10.73
CA ALA A 115 -15.66 6.68 9.94
C ALA A 115 -15.70 5.13 9.99
N GLY A 116 -14.93 4.49 10.87
CA GLY A 116 -14.86 3.04 11.01
C GLY A 116 -14.17 2.34 9.83
N ARG A 117 -13.34 3.05 9.06
CA ARG A 117 -12.60 2.47 7.92
C ARG A 117 -11.20 2.06 8.33
N THR A 118 -10.76 0.92 7.83
CA THR A 118 -9.40 0.44 7.99
C THR A 118 -8.54 0.98 6.84
N ASN A 119 -7.37 1.57 7.16
CA ASN A 119 -6.39 1.92 6.14
C ASN A 119 -5.47 0.74 5.86
N LEU A 120 -5.74 -0.06 4.83
CA LEU A 120 -4.88 -1.17 4.43
C LEU A 120 -3.60 -0.65 3.78
N ARG A 121 -2.45 -1.22 4.12
CA ARG A 121 -1.13 -0.89 3.57
C ARG A 121 -0.36 -2.17 3.27
N PHE A 122 -0.09 -2.39 1.99
CA PHE A 122 0.75 -3.46 1.47
C PHE A 122 2.08 -2.87 1.03
N ALA A 123 3.18 -3.36 1.59
CA ALA A 123 4.51 -2.88 1.22
C ALA A 123 5.47 -4.04 1.14
N GLY A 124 6.47 -3.95 0.26
CA GLY A 124 7.32 -5.08 -0.04
C GLY A 124 8.41 -4.83 -1.06
N ILE A 125 9.11 -5.91 -1.42
CA ILE A 125 10.11 -5.94 -2.49
C ILE A 125 9.72 -7.05 -3.48
N ILE A 126 9.70 -6.71 -4.76
CA ILE A 126 9.61 -7.67 -5.87
C ILE A 126 11.02 -7.91 -6.41
N GLN A 127 11.41 -9.19 -6.52
CA GLN A 127 12.74 -9.62 -6.95
C GLN A 127 12.66 -10.46 -8.22
N HIS A 128 12.34 -9.84 -9.35
CA HIS A 128 12.61 -10.40 -10.67
C HIS A 128 12.09 -9.47 -11.76
N GLY A 129 12.97 -9.09 -12.67
CA GLY A 129 12.59 -8.44 -13.90
C GLY A 129 13.81 -7.90 -14.64
N PRO A 130 13.75 -7.78 -15.97
CA PRO A 130 14.78 -7.03 -16.68
C PRO A 130 14.78 -5.57 -16.16
N PRO A 131 15.96 -5.00 -15.85
CA PRO A 131 16.10 -3.60 -15.47
C PRO A 131 15.36 -2.66 -16.40
N GLY A 132 14.73 -1.62 -15.84
CA GLY A 132 14.01 -0.61 -16.61
C GLY A 132 12.64 -1.06 -17.13
N ARG A 133 12.22 -2.31 -16.86
CA ARG A 133 10.85 -2.74 -17.15
C ARG A 133 9.89 -2.24 -16.08
N THR A 134 8.71 -1.80 -16.51
CA THR A 134 7.56 -1.58 -15.62
C THR A 134 6.68 -2.81 -15.63
N LEU A 135 6.35 -3.32 -14.45
CA LEU A 135 5.46 -4.47 -14.25
C LEU A 135 4.15 -4.01 -13.60
N ARG A 136 3.04 -4.65 -13.97
CA ARG A 136 1.72 -4.44 -13.39
C ARG A 136 1.39 -5.59 -12.44
N PHE A 137 0.83 -5.26 -11.29
CA PHE A 137 0.41 -6.22 -10.27
C PHE A 137 -0.96 -5.85 -9.71
N ASN A 138 -1.61 -6.82 -9.10
CA ASN A 138 -2.84 -6.62 -8.34
C ASN A 138 -2.67 -7.21 -6.94
N VAL A 139 -3.04 -6.47 -5.91
CA VAL A 139 -3.33 -7.05 -4.59
C VAL A 139 -4.81 -7.39 -4.55
N LEU A 140 -5.12 -8.67 -4.39
CA LEU A 140 -6.47 -9.19 -4.20
C LEU A 140 -6.68 -9.48 -2.73
N VAL A 141 -7.75 -8.96 -2.12
CA VAL A 141 -8.11 -9.20 -0.72
C VAL A 141 -9.39 -10.01 -0.67
N PHE A 142 -9.41 -11.07 0.14
CA PHE A 142 -10.54 -11.99 0.31
C PHE A 142 -11.00 -11.99 1.76
N ASN A 143 -12.31 -12.19 2.00
CA ASN A 143 -12.77 -12.52 3.34
C ASN A 143 -12.54 -14.01 3.62
N ASN A 144 -12.82 -14.44 4.84
CA ASN A 144 -12.72 -15.84 5.24
C ASN A 144 -13.87 -16.73 4.74
N LYS A 145 -14.94 -16.16 4.17
CA LYS A 145 -16.14 -16.91 3.76
C LYS A 145 -16.13 -17.29 2.27
N ASP A 146 -15.49 -16.49 1.43
CA ASP A 146 -15.42 -16.63 -0.01
C ASP A 146 -13.97 -16.42 -0.49
N GLY A 147 -13.33 -17.52 -0.92
CA GLY A 147 -11.99 -17.51 -1.48
C GLY A 147 -11.93 -17.32 -3.00
N ALA A 148 -13.09 -17.30 -3.67
CA ALA A 148 -13.20 -17.16 -5.12
C ALA A 148 -13.36 -15.69 -5.54
N THR A 149 -14.13 -14.90 -4.77
CA THR A 149 -14.39 -13.50 -5.08
C THR A 149 -13.54 -12.56 -4.22
N PRO A 150 -12.64 -11.74 -4.81
CA PRO A 150 -11.95 -10.73 -4.04
C PRO A 150 -12.92 -9.64 -3.59
N LEU A 151 -12.86 -9.28 -2.30
CA LEU A 151 -13.50 -8.09 -1.74
C LEU A 151 -12.88 -6.80 -2.26
N LEU A 152 -11.56 -6.79 -2.48
CA LEU A 152 -10.83 -5.64 -2.98
C LEU A 152 -9.80 -6.08 -4.00
N THR A 153 -9.64 -5.27 -5.05
CA THR A 153 -8.60 -5.41 -6.07
C THR A 153 -7.85 -4.10 -6.14
N LEU A 154 -6.57 -4.10 -5.77
CA LEU A 154 -5.72 -2.92 -5.73
C LEU A 154 -4.64 -3.05 -6.82
N PRO A 155 -4.84 -2.43 -8.00
CA PRO A 155 -3.84 -2.44 -9.04
C PRO A 155 -2.67 -1.55 -8.65
N PHE A 156 -1.46 -1.98 -8.96
CA PHE A 156 -0.25 -1.16 -8.79
C PHE A 156 0.79 -1.47 -9.86
N THR A 157 1.74 -0.54 -10.01
CA THR A 157 2.85 -0.69 -10.95
C THR A 157 4.16 -0.48 -10.24
N VAL A 158 5.18 -1.20 -10.70
CA VAL A 158 6.55 -1.09 -10.18
C VAL A 158 7.53 -0.99 -11.32
N ALA A 159 8.48 -0.08 -11.20
CA ALA A 159 9.63 0.01 -12.09
C ALA A 159 10.78 -0.81 -11.49
N ILE A 160 11.34 -1.73 -12.27
CA ILE A 160 12.44 -2.59 -11.83
C ILE A 160 13.75 -1.80 -11.89
N ASN A 161 14.41 -1.68 -10.74
CA ASN A 161 15.70 -1.01 -10.61
C ASN A 161 16.81 -1.79 -11.35
N PRO A 162 17.98 -1.16 -11.59
CA PRO A 162 19.13 -1.82 -12.20
C PRO A 162 19.62 -3.08 -11.47
N ASP A 163 19.35 -3.22 -10.18
CA ASP A 163 19.68 -4.40 -9.37
C ASP A 163 18.66 -5.56 -9.51
N GLY A 164 17.65 -5.41 -10.37
CA GLY A 164 16.59 -6.39 -10.59
C GLY A 164 15.51 -6.41 -9.51
N LYS A 165 15.49 -5.43 -8.59
CA LYS A 165 14.53 -5.33 -7.49
C LYS A 165 13.62 -4.11 -7.67
N ALA A 166 12.44 -4.15 -7.07
CA ALA A 166 11.59 -2.97 -6.94
C ALA A 166 10.89 -2.98 -5.57
N GLY A 167 10.98 -1.87 -4.85
CA GLY A 167 10.12 -1.63 -3.70
C GLY A 167 8.71 -1.28 -4.18
N TYR A 168 7.70 -1.69 -3.43
CA TYR A 168 6.33 -1.26 -3.66
C TYR A 168 5.65 -0.88 -2.35
N GLU A 169 4.69 0.03 -2.46
CA GLU A 169 3.78 0.40 -1.40
C GLU A 169 2.42 0.73 -2.02
N VAL A 170 1.38 0.09 -1.51
CA VAL A 170 -0.01 0.25 -1.94
C VAL A 170 -0.85 0.44 -0.70
N SER A 171 -1.59 1.53 -0.63
CA SER A 171 -2.49 1.81 0.49
C SER A 171 -3.90 2.09 0.02
N GLN A 172 -4.89 1.55 0.72
CA GLN A 172 -6.30 1.76 0.45
C GLN A 172 -7.08 1.86 1.75
N ARG A 173 -7.90 2.91 1.88
CA ARG A 173 -8.92 2.97 2.94
C ARG A 173 -10.13 2.14 2.52
N ALA A 174 -10.52 1.19 3.36
CA ALA A 174 -11.64 0.30 3.10
C ALA A 174 -12.50 0.12 4.36
N GLY A 175 -13.83 0.09 4.19
CA GLY A 175 -14.78 -0.21 5.24
C GLY A 175 -14.88 -1.72 5.49
N LEU A 176 -13.76 -2.35 5.85
CA LEU A 176 -13.73 -3.78 6.16
C LEU A 176 -14.13 -3.99 7.63
N PRO A 177 -15.14 -4.84 7.92
CA PRO A 177 -15.48 -5.18 9.29
C PRO A 177 -14.34 -5.94 9.97
N GLN A 178 -14.39 -6.05 11.29
CA GLN A 178 -13.48 -6.93 12.01
C GLN A 178 -13.60 -8.39 11.52
N GLY A 179 -12.45 -9.05 11.37
CA GLY A 179 -12.40 -10.41 10.85
C GLY A 179 -11.00 -10.85 10.40
N LEU A 180 -10.93 -12.08 9.92
CA LEU A 180 -9.79 -12.68 9.25
C LEU A 180 -9.91 -12.47 7.74
N TYR A 181 -8.82 -12.01 7.14
CA TYR A 181 -8.72 -11.72 5.72
C TYR A 181 -7.50 -12.38 5.14
N TYR A 182 -7.57 -12.65 3.84
CA TYR A 182 -6.47 -13.20 3.05
C TYR A 182 -6.13 -12.22 1.95
N PHE A 183 -4.89 -12.26 1.48
CA PHE A 183 -4.50 -11.53 0.29
C PHE A 183 -3.65 -12.39 -0.63
N LYS A 184 -3.70 -12.05 -1.92
CA LYS A 184 -2.81 -12.57 -2.95
C LYS A 184 -2.26 -11.38 -3.73
N ILE A 185 -1.01 -11.49 -4.15
CA ILE A 185 -0.42 -10.58 -5.13
C ILE A 185 -0.30 -11.36 -6.41
N GLU A 186 -0.87 -10.84 -7.49
CA GLU A 186 -0.83 -11.44 -8.81
C GLU A 186 -0.11 -10.54 -9.80
N ASN A 187 0.65 -11.14 -10.71
CA ASN A 187 1.16 -10.46 -11.89
C ASN A 187 -0.03 -10.10 -12.78
N GLY A 188 -0.26 -8.81 -13.03
CA GLY A 188 -1.43 -8.32 -13.77
C GLY A 188 -1.45 -8.73 -15.25
N GLU A 189 -0.31 -9.09 -15.84
CA GLU A 189 -0.24 -9.56 -17.23
C GLU A 189 -0.57 -11.05 -17.34
N LYS A 190 -0.02 -11.87 -16.43
CA LYS A 190 -0.12 -13.34 -16.50
C LYS A 190 -1.19 -13.94 -15.59
N LYS A 191 -1.72 -13.16 -14.65
CA LYS A 191 -2.57 -13.61 -13.53
C LYS A 191 -1.93 -14.75 -12.72
N GLU A 192 -0.60 -14.74 -12.65
CA GLU A 192 0.17 -15.68 -11.84
C GLU A 192 0.33 -15.12 -10.42
N MET A 193 0.11 -15.96 -9.41
CA MET A 193 0.33 -15.59 -8.02
C MET A 193 1.83 -15.47 -7.74
N VAL A 194 2.24 -14.37 -7.09
CA VAL A 194 3.64 -14.09 -6.73
C VAL A 194 3.84 -14.07 -5.21
N ALA A 195 2.79 -13.75 -4.45
CA ALA A 195 2.78 -13.84 -3.00
C ALA A 195 1.36 -14.05 -2.50
N ALA A 196 1.23 -14.63 -1.31
CA ALA A 196 -0.03 -14.72 -0.59
C ALA A 196 0.21 -14.57 0.92
N GLY A 197 -0.81 -14.15 1.63
CA GLY A 197 -0.76 -14.02 3.08
C GLY A 197 -2.14 -13.83 3.70
N LYS A 198 -2.16 -13.62 5.00
CA LYS A 198 -3.39 -13.34 5.76
C LYS A 198 -3.15 -12.31 6.87
N PHE A 199 -4.21 -11.63 7.26
CA PHE A 199 -4.20 -10.61 8.30
C PHE A 199 -5.53 -10.56 9.05
N LYS A 200 -5.52 -9.94 10.23
CA LYS A 200 -6.72 -9.77 11.05
C LYS A 200 -7.00 -8.30 11.26
N ILE A 201 -8.27 -7.92 11.21
CA ILE A 201 -8.76 -6.62 11.66
C ILE A 201 -9.47 -6.86 12.99
N THR A 202 -8.97 -6.22 14.04
CA THR A 202 -9.49 -6.31 15.42
C THR A 202 -9.44 -4.92 16.05
N ASP A 203 -10.24 -4.71 17.09
CA ASP A 203 -10.18 -3.50 17.93
C ASP A 203 -8.87 -3.35 18.73
#